data_AF-A0A6L9LDM2-F1
#
_entry.id   AF-A0A6L9LDM2-F1
#
_cell.length_a   1.000
_cell.length_b   1.000
_cell.length_c   1.000
_cell.angle_alpha   90.00
_cell.angle_beta   90.00
_cell.angle_gamma   90.00
#
_symmetry.space_group_name_H-M   'P 1'
#
loop_
_entity.id
_entity.type
_entity.pdbx_description
1 polymer ?
#
loop_
_entity_poly.entity_id
_entity_poly.type
_entity_poly.pdbx_seq_one_letter_code
_entity_poly.pdbx_strand_id
1 'polypeptide(L)'
;MNITYKFELNYRPNKDGRHTIFLRVTANRKHRKIKTTVAVKPDEFDKDAKWGKWIAAKNLYHKEYNTKLKKVLRDAEETADMIDATGVATPVEVINLLHNPMPDEGWTLGSFAQKVINDAASNSVGYQRNLKSRLSVFVDFAGKELPLRAINLDVLNRFKRHLQAQGTMTGTRHTYFNRIKRMMLEALKLEYIQKDPFAHFDMPSDKPAPRLKLSDGQVDAIEAVEVGGKRIDAKGRRYDQGIWLFRAKYLYLFAYHMGGIRSRDVLQLRWSNIVGEKGAERLEYQMSKTGEQMSTRINKRAREIIELFRTDHYRPHDYLFGLLSNEAKYAHYLTYEQKKKMPRELAVRLFNDISSVQVLINRELKTLAEKAGITERLTFHTARHSFADKARRKMKESKNISIDDIRQALGHQRLDTTQRYLNGFDKESLDTAMDAIFGDD
;
A
#
# COMPACT_ATOMS: atom_id res chain seq x y z
N MET A 1 -23.91 29.21 2.35
CA MET A 1 -25.00 28.43 3.00
C MET A 1 -25.77 29.33 3.96
N ASN A 2 -27.09 29.18 4.20
CA ASN A 2 -27.80 30.06 5.17
C ASN A 2 -27.72 29.46 6.58
N ILE A 3 -26.80 29.96 7.41
CA ILE A 3 -26.58 29.52 8.79
C ILE A 3 -27.08 30.61 9.73
N THR A 4 -27.80 30.23 10.79
CA THR A 4 -28.26 31.18 11.81
C THR A 4 -27.69 30.85 13.18
N TYR A 5 -27.36 31.90 13.92
CA TYR A 5 -26.71 31.85 15.23
C TYR A 5 -27.61 32.52 16.27
N LYS A 6 -27.92 31.83 17.37
CA LYS A 6 -28.76 32.39 18.46
C LYS A 6 -28.27 31.93 19.81
N PHE A 7 -28.07 32.87 20.75
CA PHE A 7 -27.81 32.52 22.15
C PHE A 7 -29.11 32.12 22.87
N GLU A 8 -29.03 31.11 23.72
CA GLU A 8 -30.15 30.63 24.53
C GLU A 8 -29.66 30.12 25.90
N LEU A 9 -30.50 30.24 26.92
CA LEU A 9 -30.18 29.72 28.26
C LEU A 9 -30.38 28.21 28.33
N ASN A 10 -29.54 27.56 29.12
CA ASN A 10 -29.78 26.19 29.55
C ASN A 10 -31.09 26.10 30.31
N TYR A 11 -31.81 24.99 30.18
CA TYR A 11 -33.00 24.75 31.00
C TYR A 11 -32.65 24.48 32.47
N ARG A 12 -31.53 23.77 32.73
CA ARG A 12 -31.12 23.41 34.08
C ARG A 12 -30.18 24.47 34.70
N PRO A 13 -30.49 25.00 35.89
CA PRO A 13 -29.57 25.87 36.62
C PRO A 13 -28.41 25.08 37.22
N ASN A 14 -27.30 25.77 37.49
CA ASN A 14 -26.20 25.27 38.31
C ASN A 14 -26.54 25.41 39.80
N LYS A 15 -25.67 24.91 40.69
CA LYS A 15 -25.84 24.97 42.17
C LYS A 15 -26.13 26.39 42.69
N ASP A 16 -25.64 27.42 42.00
CA ASP A 16 -25.81 28.84 42.36
C ASP A 16 -27.03 29.52 41.71
N GLY A 17 -27.95 28.75 41.12
CA GLY A 17 -29.16 29.28 40.46
C GLY A 17 -28.92 30.01 39.13
N ARG A 18 -27.69 29.96 38.60
CA ARG A 18 -27.32 30.54 37.29
C ARG A 18 -27.48 29.51 36.16
N HIS A 19 -27.92 29.98 35.00
CA HIS A 19 -28.09 29.18 33.79
C HIS A 19 -26.93 29.45 32.83
N THR A 20 -26.27 28.38 32.38
CA THR A 20 -25.23 28.49 31.33
C THR A 20 -25.85 28.91 30.01
N ILE A 21 -25.21 29.84 29.30
CA ILE A 21 -25.63 30.26 27.96
C ILE A 21 -25.05 29.29 26.93
N PHE A 22 -25.84 28.95 25.92
CA PHE A 22 -25.45 28.16 24.76
C PHE A 22 -25.58 28.99 23.48
N LEU A 23 -24.68 28.78 22.52
CA LEU A 23 -24.85 29.25 21.15
C LEU A 23 -25.51 28.14 20.32
N ARG A 24 -26.76 28.36 19.91
CA ARG A 24 -27.46 27.51 18.96
C ARG A 24 -27.06 27.89 17.54
N VAL A 25 -26.50 26.94 16.82
CA VAL A 25 -26.18 27.07 15.39
C VAL A 25 -27.14 26.21 14.59
N THR A 26 -27.80 26.82 13.61
CA THR A 26 -28.82 26.16 12.78
C THR A 26 -28.41 26.24 11.31
N ALA A 27 -28.33 25.08 10.65
CA ALA A 27 -28.09 24.97 9.22
C ALA A 27 -29.05 23.92 8.63
N ASN A 28 -29.74 24.25 7.53
CA ASN A 28 -30.69 23.37 6.85
C ASN A 28 -31.67 22.64 7.80
N ARG A 29 -32.33 23.41 8.67
CA ARG A 29 -33.32 22.94 9.68
C ARG A 29 -32.77 22.00 10.77
N LYS A 30 -31.48 21.67 10.76
CA LYS A 30 -30.80 20.97 11.86
C LYS A 30 -30.08 21.98 12.74
N HIS A 31 -30.12 21.77 14.05
CA HIS A 31 -29.46 22.65 15.00
C HIS A 31 -28.69 21.86 16.06
N ARG A 32 -27.62 22.47 16.57
CA ARG A 32 -26.89 22.00 17.77
C ARG A 32 -26.47 23.20 18.63
N LYS A 33 -26.07 22.92 19.88
CA LYS A 33 -25.86 23.91 20.94
C LYS A 33 -24.42 23.84 21.46
N ILE A 34 -23.63 24.88 21.20
CA ILE A 34 -22.26 25.02 21.72
C ILE A 34 -22.35 25.60 23.14
N LYS A 35 -21.78 24.91 24.12
CA LYS A 35 -21.76 25.37 25.52
C LYS A 35 -20.77 26.53 25.67
N THR A 36 -21.18 27.64 26.27
CA THR A 36 -20.28 28.75 26.61
C THR A 36 -19.76 28.65 28.04
N THR A 37 -18.76 29.47 28.37
CA THR A 37 -18.25 29.63 29.75
C THR A 37 -19.07 30.62 30.58
N VAL A 38 -20.11 31.25 30.00
CA VAL A 38 -20.91 32.27 30.66
C VAL A 38 -22.15 31.64 31.29
N ALA A 39 -22.40 31.93 32.57
CA ALA A 39 -23.61 31.55 33.27
C ALA A 39 -24.16 32.75 34.05
N VAL A 40 -25.45 33.03 33.87
CA VAL A 40 -26.13 34.22 34.43
C VAL A 40 -27.50 33.86 34.97
N LYS A 41 -28.13 34.74 35.75
CA LYS A 41 -29.52 34.55 36.14
C LYS A 41 -30.44 34.81 34.93
N PRO A 42 -31.63 34.18 34.86
CA PRO A 42 -32.52 34.33 33.69
C PRO A 42 -32.91 35.77 33.38
N ASP A 43 -33.06 36.60 34.40
CA ASP A 43 -33.42 38.00 34.28
C ASP A 43 -32.27 38.89 33.80
N GLU A 44 -31.03 38.40 33.78
CA GLU A 44 -29.82 39.10 33.31
C GLU A 44 -29.51 38.84 31.83
N PHE A 45 -30.21 37.89 31.20
CA PHE A 45 -30.01 37.51 29.80
C PHE A 45 -31.15 38.05 28.92
N ASP A 46 -30.79 38.77 27.86
CA ASP A 46 -31.72 39.24 26.84
C ASP A 46 -31.60 38.37 25.58
N LYS A 47 -32.64 37.57 25.34
CA LYS A 47 -32.76 36.62 24.21
C LYS A 47 -32.95 37.31 22.85
N ASP A 48 -33.38 38.56 22.86
CA ASP A 48 -33.69 39.36 21.67
C ASP A 48 -32.73 40.55 21.51
N ALA A 49 -31.65 40.57 22.31
CA ALA A 49 -30.63 41.60 22.29
C ALA A 49 -30.01 41.78 20.90
N LYS A 50 -29.84 43.06 20.52
CA LYS A 50 -29.02 43.43 19.36
C LYS A 50 -27.54 43.20 19.68
N TRP A 51 -26.79 42.80 18.65
CA TRP A 51 -25.37 42.41 18.67
C TRP A 51 -24.56 42.93 19.86
N GLY A 52 -24.07 42.03 20.71
CA GLY A 52 -23.15 42.38 21.79
C GLY A 52 -23.78 42.88 23.08
N LYS A 53 -25.11 42.81 23.24
CA LYS A 53 -25.83 43.24 24.44
C LYS A 53 -26.67 42.11 25.09
N TRP A 54 -26.25 40.85 24.94
CA TRP A 54 -26.95 39.68 25.46
C TRP A 54 -27.04 39.64 26.99
N ILE A 55 -26.07 40.25 27.67
CA ILE A 55 -26.07 40.39 29.14
C ILE A 55 -26.41 41.83 29.52
N ALA A 56 -27.45 42.00 30.35
CA ALA A 56 -27.95 43.29 30.81
C ALA A 56 -26.94 44.00 31.72
N ALA A 57 -26.93 45.35 31.68
CA ALA A 57 -26.00 46.19 32.43
C ALA A 57 -26.06 46.00 33.96
N LYS A 58 -27.18 45.46 34.49
CA LYS A 58 -27.34 45.11 35.91
C LYS A 58 -26.41 43.98 36.37
N ASN A 59 -25.88 43.17 35.45
CA ASN A 59 -24.85 42.19 35.77
C ASN A 59 -23.48 42.90 35.86
N LEU A 60 -22.80 42.75 37.00
CA LEU A 60 -21.50 43.38 37.27
C LEU A 60 -20.44 43.07 36.20
N TYR A 61 -20.51 41.87 35.60
CA TYR A 61 -19.57 41.38 34.59
C TYR A 61 -20.12 41.49 33.16
N HIS A 62 -21.19 42.25 32.91
CA HIS A 62 -21.86 42.30 31.60
C HIS A 62 -20.91 42.64 30.45
N LYS A 63 -19.92 43.53 30.65
CA LYS A 63 -18.93 43.87 29.61
C LYS A 63 -18.06 42.66 29.25
N GLU A 64 -17.53 41.99 30.26
CA GLU A 64 -16.67 40.81 30.10
C GLU A 64 -17.44 39.65 29.47
N TYR A 65 -18.66 39.38 29.95
CA TYR A 65 -19.49 38.30 29.44
C TYR A 65 -19.95 38.55 28.01
N ASN A 66 -20.37 39.77 27.66
CA ASN A 66 -20.68 40.11 26.28
C ASN A 66 -19.46 39.98 25.37
N THR A 67 -18.25 40.34 25.83
CA THR A 67 -17.01 40.11 25.06
C THR A 67 -16.73 38.63 24.84
N LYS A 68 -16.91 37.79 25.86
CA LYS A 68 -16.77 36.32 25.75
C LYS A 68 -17.78 35.73 24.76
N LEU A 69 -19.04 36.16 24.82
CA LEU A 69 -20.08 35.73 23.88
C LEU A 69 -19.80 36.20 22.45
N LYS A 70 -19.32 37.44 22.25
CA LYS A 70 -18.86 37.93 20.93
C LYS A 70 -17.76 37.05 20.35
N LYS A 71 -16.78 36.65 21.16
CA LYS A 71 -15.70 35.76 20.72
C LYS A 71 -16.26 34.41 20.25
N VAL A 72 -17.11 33.77 21.06
CA VAL A 72 -17.72 32.47 20.70
C VAL A 72 -18.54 32.57 19.40
N LEU A 73 -19.25 33.68 19.18
CA LEU A 73 -20.00 33.90 17.95
C LEU A 73 -19.07 34.06 16.74
N ARG A 74 -18.03 34.91 16.86
CA ARG A 74 -17.06 35.14 15.80
C ARG A 74 -16.30 33.86 15.40
N ASP A 75 -15.84 33.09 16.40
CA ASP A 75 -15.16 31.82 16.15
C ASP A 75 -16.07 30.84 15.37
N ALA A 76 -17.39 30.89 15.61
CA ALA A 76 -18.38 30.08 14.93
C ALA A 76 -18.73 30.58 13.51
N GLU A 77 -18.61 31.88 13.25
CA GLU A 77 -18.74 32.49 11.93
C GLU A 77 -17.50 32.18 11.07
N GLU A 78 -16.29 32.41 11.60
CA GLU A 78 -15.02 32.12 10.91
C GLU A 78 -14.90 30.64 10.52
N THR A 79 -15.31 29.73 11.41
CA THR A 79 -15.33 28.28 11.11
C THR A 79 -16.28 27.96 9.96
N ALA A 80 -17.42 28.63 9.86
CA ALA A 80 -18.37 28.40 8.77
C ALA A 80 -17.86 28.94 7.42
N ASP A 81 -17.24 30.12 7.42
CA ASP A 81 -16.68 30.75 6.22
C ASP A 81 -15.53 29.94 5.62
N MET A 82 -14.64 29.41 6.47
CA MET A 82 -13.55 28.52 6.04
C MET A 82 -14.10 27.27 5.32
N ILE A 83 -15.24 26.77 5.79
CA ILE A 83 -15.84 25.55 5.25
C ILE A 83 -16.54 25.81 3.91
N ASP A 84 -17.28 26.91 3.77
CA ASP A 84 -17.92 27.30 2.50
C ASP A 84 -16.85 27.53 1.40
N ALA A 85 -15.65 28.03 1.75
CA ALA A 85 -14.54 28.21 0.80
C ALA A 85 -13.91 26.90 0.27
N THR A 86 -14.05 25.78 1.00
CA THR A 86 -13.47 24.48 0.62
C THR A 86 -14.39 23.59 -0.21
N GLY A 87 -15.69 23.94 -0.31
CA GLY A 87 -16.66 23.30 -1.23
C GLY A 87 -17.05 21.84 -0.94
N VAL A 88 -16.51 21.19 0.10
CA VAL A 88 -16.68 19.74 0.32
C VAL A 88 -17.56 19.37 1.54
N ALA A 89 -17.94 20.33 2.39
CA ALA A 89 -18.62 19.98 3.64
C ALA A 89 -20.15 20.05 3.55
N THR A 90 -20.79 19.05 4.16
CA THR A 90 -22.22 19.03 4.45
C THR A 90 -22.53 19.89 5.69
N PRO A 91 -23.75 20.42 5.83
CA PRO A 91 -24.17 21.20 7.00
C PRO A 91 -23.97 20.48 8.35
N VAL A 92 -23.95 19.14 8.34
CA VAL A 92 -23.71 18.31 9.53
C VAL A 92 -22.24 18.35 9.95
N GLU A 93 -21.31 18.45 8.99
CA GLU A 93 -19.87 18.56 9.25
C GLU A 93 -19.51 19.93 9.84
N VAL A 94 -20.12 21.01 9.34
CA VAL A 94 -20.02 22.37 9.94
C VAL A 94 -20.42 22.34 11.41
N ILE A 95 -21.58 21.76 11.70
CA ILE A 95 -22.14 21.66 13.05
C ILE A 95 -21.24 20.83 13.99
N ASN A 96 -20.59 19.77 13.49
CA ASN A 96 -19.69 18.94 14.27
C ASN A 96 -18.34 19.62 14.55
N LEU A 97 -17.83 20.39 13.59
CA LEU A 97 -16.58 21.16 13.74
C LEU A 97 -16.75 22.30 14.76
N LEU A 98 -17.93 22.92 14.81
CA LEU A 98 -18.26 23.98 15.78
C LEU A 98 -18.33 23.52 17.25
N HIS A 99 -18.58 22.22 17.52
CA HIS A 99 -18.60 21.68 18.89
C HIS A 99 -17.21 21.33 19.42
N ASN A 100 -16.24 21.17 18.52
CA ASN A 100 -14.84 20.93 18.85
C ASN A 100 -14.02 22.08 18.25
N PRO A 101 -14.09 23.29 18.84
CA PRO A 101 -13.30 24.42 18.38
C PRO A 101 -11.82 24.00 18.33
N MET A 102 -11.17 24.37 17.23
CA MET A 102 -9.78 24.01 16.96
C MET A 102 -8.90 24.38 18.15
N PRO A 103 -8.02 23.49 18.64
CA PRO A 103 -6.73 23.96 19.09
C PRO A 103 -6.05 24.58 17.87
N ASP A 104 -5.52 25.80 18.01
CA ASP A 104 -4.91 26.64 16.96
C ASP A 104 -3.74 26.00 16.16
N GLU A 105 -3.51 24.68 16.24
CA GLU A 105 -2.44 23.94 15.52
C GLU A 105 -2.88 22.50 15.18
N GLY A 106 -4.05 22.31 14.57
CA GLY A 106 -4.56 20.98 14.19
C GLY A 106 -3.92 20.41 12.91
N TRP A 107 -3.68 19.09 12.87
CA TRP A 107 -3.27 18.40 11.64
C TRP A 107 -4.37 18.42 10.57
N THR A 108 -4.02 18.78 9.33
CA THR A 108 -4.84 18.53 8.14
C THR A 108 -4.57 17.14 7.60
N LEU A 109 -5.49 16.59 6.79
CA LEU A 109 -5.32 15.32 6.12
C LEU A 109 -4.04 15.31 5.27
N GLY A 110 -3.78 16.40 4.54
CA GLY A 110 -2.60 16.54 3.69
C GLY A 110 -1.30 16.58 4.48
N SER A 111 -1.21 17.42 5.51
CA SER A 111 0.01 17.55 6.31
C SER A 111 0.30 16.27 7.10
N PHE A 112 -0.73 15.61 7.64
CA PHE A 112 -0.58 14.35 8.35
C PHE A 112 -0.20 13.18 7.42
N ALA A 113 -0.83 13.08 6.24
CA ALA A 113 -0.44 12.09 5.25
C ALA A 113 1.04 12.26 4.85
N GLN A 114 1.50 13.50 4.66
CA GLN A 114 2.89 13.78 4.34
C GLN A 114 3.84 13.41 5.49
N LYS A 115 3.48 13.68 6.74
CA LYS A 115 4.21 13.20 7.93
C LYS A 115 4.36 11.67 7.89
N VAL A 116 3.25 10.94 7.76
CA VAL A 116 3.26 9.46 7.74
C VAL A 116 4.08 8.90 6.57
N ILE A 117 4.06 9.56 5.41
CA ILE A 117 4.91 9.21 4.27
C ILE A 117 6.39 9.44 4.59
N ASN A 118 6.75 10.54 5.25
CA ASN A 118 8.13 10.85 5.63
C ASN A 118 8.66 9.87 6.68
N ASP A 119 7.86 9.53 7.68
CA ASP A 119 8.23 8.57 8.74
C ASP A 119 8.47 7.16 8.18
N ALA A 120 7.77 6.81 7.10
CA ALA A 120 7.98 5.57 6.35
C ALA A 120 9.31 5.55 5.54
N ALA A 121 10.16 6.57 5.63
CA ALA A 121 11.50 6.55 5.03
C ALA A 121 12.41 5.46 5.64
N SER A 122 12.15 5.09 6.90
CA SER A 122 12.79 3.96 7.60
C SER A 122 12.41 2.60 7.00
N ASN A 123 11.30 2.51 6.26
CA ASN A 123 10.89 1.32 5.55
C ASN A 123 11.51 1.25 4.13
N SER A 124 11.27 0.13 3.44
CA SER A 124 11.72 -0.04 2.05
C SER A 124 11.18 1.06 1.13
N VAL A 125 11.97 1.44 0.11
CA VAL A 125 11.58 2.41 -0.94
C VAL A 125 10.24 2.06 -1.58
N GLY A 126 10.03 0.77 -1.86
CA GLY A 126 8.78 0.30 -2.44
C GLY A 126 7.56 0.51 -1.54
N TYR A 127 7.72 0.30 -0.23
CA TYR A 127 6.66 0.56 0.74
C TYR A 127 6.31 2.05 0.80
N GLN A 128 7.32 2.93 0.94
CA GLN A 128 7.08 4.38 1.00
C GLN A 128 6.42 4.90 -0.28
N ARG A 129 6.88 4.46 -1.47
CA ARG A 129 6.25 4.84 -2.76
C ARG A 129 4.81 4.35 -2.87
N ASN A 130 4.55 3.11 -2.43
CA ASN A 130 3.19 2.57 -2.40
C ASN A 130 2.29 3.36 -1.45
N LEU A 131 2.77 3.66 -0.25
CA LEU A 131 2.07 4.47 0.75
C LEU A 131 1.74 5.85 0.17
N LYS A 132 2.73 6.57 -0.38
CA LYS A 132 2.55 7.87 -1.05
C LYS A 132 1.50 7.78 -2.15
N SER A 133 1.67 6.84 -3.10
CA SER A 133 0.74 6.67 -4.22
C SER A 133 -0.71 6.40 -3.77
N ARG A 134 -0.93 5.65 -2.69
CA ARG A 134 -2.28 5.35 -2.21
C ARG A 134 -2.89 6.50 -1.40
N LEU A 135 -2.10 7.13 -0.52
CA LEU A 135 -2.58 8.23 0.30
C LEU A 135 -2.82 9.49 -0.53
N SER A 136 -1.97 9.83 -1.50
CA SER A 136 -2.17 11.01 -2.36
C SER A 136 -3.53 10.99 -3.05
N VAL A 137 -3.95 9.86 -3.64
CA VAL A 137 -5.28 9.76 -4.27
C VAL A 137 -6.42 9.99 -3.27
N PHE A 138 -6.27 9.57 -2.02
CA PHE A 138 -7.27 9.84 -0.98
C PHE A 138 -7.26 11.31 -0.55
N VAL A 139 -6.08 11.90 -0.39
CA VAL A 139 -5.90 13.33 -0.07
C VAL A 139 -6.50 14.20 -1.17
N ASP A 140 -6.22 13.88 -2.43
CA ASP A 140 -6.73 14.61 -3.60
C ASP A 140 -8.26 14.49 -3.70
N PHE A 141 -8.82 13.33 -3.37
CA PHE A 141 -10.26 13.11 -3.32
C PHE A 141 -10.96 13.88 -2.18
N ALA A 142 -10.40 13.82 -0.97
CA ALA A 142 -11.04 14.34 0.23
C ALA A 142 -10.74 15.83 0.49
N GLY A 143 -9.67 16.37 -0.10
CA GLY A 143 -9.17 17.72 0.13
C GLY A 143 -7.97 17.74 1.08
N LYS A 144 -6.89 18.39 0.65
CA LYS A 144 -5.63 18.49 1.41
C LYS A 144 -5.80 19.21 2.75
N GLU A 145 -6.60 20.28 2.75
CA GLU A 145 -6.83 21.12 3.92
C GLU A 145 -7.93 20.60 4.85
N LEU A 146 -8.55 19.46 4.50
CA LEU A 146 -9.57 18.83 5.34
C LEU A 146 -8.98 18.50 6.73
N PRO A 147 -9.57 18.97 7.84
CA PRO A 147 -9.07 18.63 9.17
C PRO A 147 -9.05 17.12 9.37
N LEU A 148 -7.97 16.57 9.94
CA LEU A 148 -7.82 15.12 10.12
C LEU A 148 -8.97 14.52 10.96
N ARG A 149 -9.52 15.29 11.89
CA ARG A 149 -10.67 14.94 12.74
C ARG A 149 -12.00 14.88 11.98
N ALA A 150 -12.10 15.50 10.81
CA ALA A 150 -13.31 15.47 9.99
C ALA A 150 -13.50 14.14 9.25
N ILE A 151 -12.44 13.33 9.13
CA ILE A 151 -12.51 12.01 8.50
C ILE A 151 -13.41 11.10 9.33
N ASN A 152 -14.46 10.60 8.70
CA ASN A 152 -15.48 9.75 9.32
C ASN A 152 -15.93 8.64 8.34
N LEU A 153 -16.87 7.81 8.78
CA LEU A 153 -17.40 6.69 7.99
C LEU A 153 -17.98 7.13 6.64
N ASP A 154 -18.65 8.29 6.57
CA ASP A 154 -19.23 8.80 5.33
C ASP A 154 -18.14 9.15 4.30
N VAL A 155 -17.08 9.86 4.71
CA VAL A 155 -15.93 10.17 3.84
C VAL A 155 -15.32 8.89 3.25
N LEU A 156 -15.12 7.87 4.09
CA LEU A 156 -14.57 6.58 3.66
C LEU A 156 -15.49 5.87 2.65
N ASN A 157 -16.81 5.90 2.88
CA ASN A 157 -17.79 5.29 1.97
C ASN A 157 -17.91 6.05 0.65
N ARG A 158 -17.86 7.39 0.67
CA ARG A 158 -17.79 8.20 -0.56
C ARG A 158 -16.55 7.85 -1.37
N PHE A 159 -15.38 7.74 -0.72
CA PHE A 159 -14.16 7.31 -1.40
C PHE A 159 -14.25 5.88 -1.94
N LYS A 160 -14.91 4.97 -1.22
CA LYS A 160 -15.12 3.58 -1.67
C LYS A 160 -15.94 3.55 -2.97
N ARG A 161 -17.02 4.33 -3.04
CA ARG A 161 -17.86 4.50 -4.24
C ARG A 161 -17.08 5.15 -5.37
N HIS A 162 -16.26 6.15 -5.09
CA HIS A 162 -15.39 6.79 -6.08
C HIS A 162 -14.43 5.78 -6.73
N LEU A 163 -13.72 4.97 -5.93
CA LEU A 163 -12.84 3.93 -6.47
C LEU A 163 -13.59 2.86 -7.26
N GLN A 164 -14.83 2.53 -6.86
CA GLN A 164 -15.70 1.61 -7.59
C GLN A 164 -16.13 2.17 -8.96
N ALA A 165 -16.55 3.43 -9.00
CA ALA A 165 -16.93 4.11 -10.23
C ALA A 165 -15.77 4.18 -11.25
N GLN A 166 -14.54 4.30 -10.76
CA GLN A 166 -13.33 4.24 -11.58
C GLN A 166 -12.92 2.81 -12.02
N GLY A 167 -13.69 1.78 -11.68
CA GLY A 167 -13.38 0.40 -12.03
C GLY A 167 -12.17 -0.18 -11.28
N THR A 168 -11.80 0.38 -10.11
CA THR A 168 -10.62 -0.08 -9.36
C THR A 168 -10.84 -1.51 -8.83
N MET A 169 -9.91 -2.42 -9.15
CA MET A 169 -9.93 -3.81 -8.68
C MET A 169 -10.05 -3.93 -7.16
N THR A 170 -10.75 -4.95 -6.67
CA THR A 170 -11.05 -5.12 -5.24
C THR A 170 -9.80 -5.23 -4.37
N GLY A 171 -8.78 -6.00 -4.77
CA GLY A 171 -7.51 -6.08 -4.04
C GLY A 171 -6.74 -4.76 -4.01
N THR A 172 -6.86 -3.95 -5.06
CA THR A 172 -6.30 -2.60 -5.09
C THR A 172 -7.06 -1.68 -4.13
N ARG A 173 -8.40 -1.71 -4.12
CA ARG A 173 -9.24 -0.99 -3.15
C ARG A 173 -8.90 -1.38 -1.72
N HIS A 174 -8.75 -2.67 -1.43
CA HIS A 174 -8.30 -3.18 -0.13
C HIS A 174 -6.96 -2.55 0.29
N THR A 175 -6.01 -2.46 -0.66
CA THR A 175 -4.72 -1.80 -0.41
C THR A 175 -4.88 -0.31 -0.07
N TYR A 176 -5.72 0.44 -0.80
CA TYR A 176 -6.00 1.85 -0.48
C TYR A 176 -6.50 2.00 0.95
N PHE A 177 -7.58 1.29 1.31
CA PHE A 177 -8.18 1.40 2.64
C PHE A 177 -7.26 0.91 3.74
N ASN A 178 -6.41 -0.10 3.50
CA ASN A 178 -5.40 -0.50 4.49
C ASN A 178 -4.36 0.59 4.76
N ARG A 179 -3.96 1.37 3.75
CA ARG A 179 -3.02 2.49 3.95
C ARG A 179 -3.69 3.62 4.74
N ILE A 180 -4.92 3.97 4.37
CA ILE A 180 -5.70 5.00 5.06
C ILE A 180 -5.98 4.55 6.52
N LYS A 181 -6.39 3.31 6.73
CA LYS A 181 -6.63 2.74 8.07
C LYS A 181 -5.40 2.82 8.95
N ARG A 182 -4.21 2.47 8.43
CA ARG A 182 -2.95 2.58 9.18
C ARG A 182 -2.65 4.02 9.58
N MET A 183 -2.81 4.97 8.65
CA MET A 183 -2.65 6.40 8.94
C MET A 183 -3.64 6.87 10.02
N MET A 184 -4.92 6.51 9.93
CA MET A 184 -5.92 6.91 10.93
C MET A 184 -5.67 6.25 12.30
N LEU A 185 -5.21 5.00 12.34
CA LEU A 185 -4.81 4.35 13.58
C LEU A 185 -3.57 5.01 14.21
N GLU A 186 -2.63 5.49 13.41
CA GLU A 186 -1.50 6.28 13.92
C GLU A 186 -1.99 7.61 14.52
N ALA A 187 -2.89 8.31 13.84
CA ALA A 187 -3.51 9.53 14.35
C ALA A 187 -4.26 9.29 15.67
N LEU A 188 -4.93 8.15 15.81
CA LEU A 188 -5.62 7.75 17.04
C LEU A 188 -4.63 7.47 18.18
N LYS A 189 -3.54 6.74 17.90
CA LYS A 189 -2.49 6.45 18.88
C LYS A 189 -1.76 7.69 19.38
N LEU A 190 -1.63 8.70 18.51
CA LEU A 190 -1.06 10.00 18.84
C LEU A 190 -2.10 10.98 19.41
N GLU A 191 -3.32 10.51 19.67
CA GLU A 191 -4.43 11.29 20.26
C GLU A 191 -4.85 12.52 19.43
N TYR A 192 -4.47 12.59 18.16
CA TYR A 192 -4.88 13.65 17.23
C TYR A 192 -6.35 13.52 16.82
N ILE A 193 -6.89 12.31 16.89
CA ILE A 193 -8.32 12.02 16.75
C ILE A 193 -8.79 11.22 17.96
N GLN A 194 -10.07 11.35 18.30
CA GLN A 194 -10.67 10.66 19.47
C GLN A 194 -11.38 9.35 19.11
N LYS A 195 -11.73 9.16 17.83
CA LYS A 195 -12.53 8.01 17.35
C LYS A 195 -11.90 7.43 16.10
N ASP A 196 -11.88 6.10 16.00
CA ASP A 196 -11.44 5.40 14.79
C ASP A 196 -12.53 5.52 13.70
N PRO A 197 -12.27 6.19 12.56
CA PRO A 197 -13.22 6.25 11.46
C PRO A 197 -13.45 4.89 10.79
N PHE A 198 -12.56 3.90 11.01
CA PHE A 198 -12.71 2.54 10.50
C PHE A 198 -13.48 1.59 11.43
N ALA A 199 -13.92 2.03 12.61
CA ALA A 199 -14.58 1.17 13.59
C ALA A 199 -15.78 0.39 13.03
N HIS A 200 -16.54 1.03 12.13
CA HIS A 200 -17.72 0.44 11.47
C HIS A 200 -17.59 0.44 9.95
N PHE A 201 -16.36 0.55 9.43
CA PHE A 201 -16.13 0.57 7.99
C PHE A 201 -15.97 -0.84 7.42
N ASP A 202 -16.83 -1.19 6.46
CA ASP A 202 -16.74 -2.44 5.71
C ASP A 202 -15.56 -2.42 4.73
N MET A 203 -14.48 -3.06 5.14
CA MET A 203 -13.28 -3.22 4.31
C MET A 203 -13.61 -3.95 3.01
N PRO A 204 -13.11 -3.48 1.85
CA PRO A 204 -13.20 -4.26 0.62
C PRO A 204 -12.58 -5.65 0.82
N SER A 205 -13.29 -6.68 0.36
CA SER A 205 -12.81 -8.06 0.42
C SER A 205 -11.52 -8.23 -0.40
N ASP A 206 -10.51 -8.86 0.18
CA ASP A 206 -9.32 -9.26 -0.55
C ASP A 206 -9.60 -10.60 -1.25
N LYS A 207 -10.34 -10.55 -2.38
CA LYS A 207 -10.44 -11.71 -3.27
C LYS A 207 -9.19 -11.70 -4.16
N PRO A 208 -8.22 -12.61 -3.95
CA PRO A 208 -7.04 -12.64 -4.80
C PRO A 208 -7.48 -12.93 -6.24
N ALA A 209 -6.93 -12.16 -7.18
CA ALA A 209 -7.12 -12.45 -8.60
C ALA A 209 -6.61 -13.88 -8.90
N PRO A 210 -7.20 -14.58 -9.88
CA PRO A 210 -6.68 -15.86 -10.34
C PRO A 210 -5.18 -15.73 -10.62
N ARG A 211 -4.37 -16.59 -10.00
CA ARG A 211 -2.93 -16.58 -10.18
C ARG A 211 -2.62 -17.24 -11.52
N LEU A 212 -2.24 -16.44 -12.51
CA LEU A 212 -1.77 -16.95 -13.79
C LEU A 212 -0.56 -17.88 -13.58
N LYS A 213 -0.69 -19.11 -14.06
CA LYS A 213 0.31 -20.18 -14.05
C LYS A 213 0.44 -20.72 -15.48
N LEU A 214 1.61 -21.24 -15.82
CA LEU A 214 1.84 -21.95 -17.08
C LEU A 214 1.76 -23.47 -16.86
N SER A 215 1.23 -24.19 -17.83
CA SER A 215 1.35 -25.65 -17.90
C SER A 215 2.78 -26.08 -18.25
N ASP A 216 3.11 -27.36 -18.08
CA ASP A 216 4.42 -27.89 -18.47
C ASP A 216 4.69 -27.68 -19.98
N GLY A 217 3.70 -27.96 -20.84
CA GLY A 217 3.82 -27.74 -22.29
C GLY A 217 3.98 -26.26 -22.67
N GLN A 218 3.39 -25.32 -21.93
CA GLN A 218 3.62 -23.89 -22.15
C GLN A 218 5.04 -23.47 -21.74
N VAL A 219 5.59 -24.06 -20.68
CA VAL A 219 7.00 -23.84 -20.31
C VAL A 219 7.92 -24.40 -21.39
N ASP A 220 7.65 -25.60 -21.91
CA ASP A 220 8.41 -26.20 -23.01
C ASP A 220 8.33 -25.35 -24.28
N ALA A 221 7.17 -24.76 -24.58
CA ALA A 221 7.02 -23.80 -25.68
C ALA A 221 7.91 -22.56 -25.50
N ILE A 222 7.99 -22.01 -24.28
CA ILE A 222 8.94 -20.92 -23.97
C ILE A 222 10.38 -21.37 -24.17
N GLU A 223 10.74 -22.57 -23.71
CA GLU A 223 12.08 -23.15 -23.89
C GLU A 223 12.44 -23.31 -25.38
N ALA A 224 11.47 -23.65 -26.22
CA ALA A 224 11.65 -23.82 -27.66
C ALA A 224 11.81 -22.49 -28.44
N VAL A 225 11.35 -21.35 -27.91
CA VAL A 225 11.45 -20.07 -28.63
C VAL A 225 12.91 -19.71 -28.92
N GLU A 226 13.26 -19.58 -30.19
CA GLU A 226 14.60 -19.12 -30.58
C GLU A 226 14.78 -17.63 -30.27
N VAL A 227 15.79 -17.35 -29.46
CA VAL A 227 16.16 -15.99 -29.04
C VAL A 227 17.62 -15.78 -29.43
N GLY A 228 17.86 -15.42 -30.70
CA GLY A 228 19.18 -15.36 -31.33
C GLY A 228 20.31 -14.96 -30.36
N GLY A 229 21.24 -15.88 -30.14
CA GLY A 229 22.29 -15.76 -29.12
C GLY A 229 23.31 -14.65 -29.39
N LYS A 230 23.77 -14.00 -28.30
CA LYS A 230 24.90 -13.05 -28.17
C LYS A 230 25.14 -12.11 -29.39
N ARG A 231 24.46 -10.96 -29.43
CA ARG A 231 24.61 -9.93 -30.48
C ARG A 231 25.57 -8.76 -30.19
N ILE A 232 26.05 -8.46 -28.98
CA ILE A 232 27.30 -8.97 -28.37
C ILE A 232 27.53 -8.08 -27.12
N ASP A 233 28.08 -8.64 -26.04
CA ASP A 233 28.44 -7.90 -24.82
C ASP A 233 29.88 -8.20 -24.34
N ALA A 234 30.19 -7.82 -23.10
CA ALA A 234 31.47 -7.77 -22.40
C ALA A 234 32.63 -6.93 -23.00
N LYS A 235 32.73 -6.72 -24.33
CA LYS A 235 33.85 -5.99 -24.97
C LYS A 235 33.46 -5.06 -26.14
N GLY A 236 32.20 -4.62 -26.21
CA GLY A 236 31.81 -3.45 -27.03
C GLY A 236 31.29 -3.70 -28.46
N ARG A 237 30.16 -4.41 -28.65
CA ARG A 237 29.45 -4.48 -29.95
C ARG A 237 27.92 -4.35 -29.77
N ARG A 238 27.19 -3.98 -30.84
CA ARG A 238 25.96 -3.13 -30.83
C ARG A 238 24.62 -3.86 -30.66
N TYR A 239 23.63 -3.10 -30.20
CA TYR A 239 22.27 -3.54 -29.87
C TYR A 239 21.25 -3.17 -30.95
N ASP A 240 20.71 -4.19 -31.63
CA ASP A 240 19.38 -4.19 -32.25
C ASP A 240 18.56 -5.37 -31.71
N GLN A 241 17.23 -5.34 -31.88
CA GLN A 241 16.22 -6.27 -31.32
C GLN A 241 16.75 -7.69 -31.00
N GLY A 242 16.56 -8.16 -29.75
CA GLY A 242 16.82 -9.56 -29.38
C GLY A 242 17.52 -9.80 -28.04
N ILE A 243 18.41 -8.92 -27.55
CA ILE A 243 19.13 -9.18 -26.28
C ILE A 243 18.20 -9.23 -25.08
N TRP A 244 17.18 -8.38 -25.07
CA TRP A 244 16.23 -8.32 -23.96
C TRP A 244 15.27 -9.49 -24.01
N LEU A 245 14.94 -10.01 -25.20
CA LEU A 245 14.15 -11.22 -25.35
C LEU A 245 14.92 -12.44 -24.85
N PHE A 246 16.21 -12.55 -25.20
CA PHE A 246 17.14 -13.53 -24.62
C PHE A 246 17.18 -13.43 -23.08
N ARG A 247 17.42 -12.23 -22.54
CA ARG A 247 17.47 -11.99 -21.09
C ARG A 247 16.15 -12.36 -20.44
N ALA A 248 15.02 -11.93 -20.99
CA ALA A 248 13.71 -12.21 -20.43
C ALA A 248 13.42 -13.72 -20.39
N LYS A 249 13.67 -14.45 -21.49
CA LYS A 249 13.51 -15.91 -21.55
C LYS A 249 14.34 -16.60 -20.48
N TYR A 250 15.65 -16.38 -20.47
CA TYR A 250 16.53 -17.15 -19.61
C TYR A 250 16.45 -16.75 -18.14
N LEU A 251 16.18 -15.49 -17.81
CA LEU A 251 15.91 -15.09 -16.42
C LEU A 251 14.59 -15.66 -15.89
N TYR A 252 13.57 -15.73 -16.75
CA TYR A 252 12.30 -16.37 -16.42
C TYR A 252 12.48 -17.85 -16.12
N LEU A 253 13.12 -18.59 -17.04
CA LEU A 253 13.39 -20.01 -16.88
C LEU A 253 14.29 -20.29 -15.68
N PHE A 254 15.32 -19.46 -15.46
CA PHE A 254 16.16 -19.55 -14.27
C PHE A 254 15.33 -19.40 -12.99
N ALA A 255 14.49 -18.38 -12.91
CA ALA A 255 13.61 -18.16 -11.76
C ALA A 255 12.67 -19.35 -11.53
N TYR A 256 12.09 -19.91 -12.60
CA TYR A 256 11.23 -21.10 -12.55
C TYR A 256 11.98 -22.33 -12.03
N HIS A 257 13.15 -22.65 -12.57
CA HIS A 257 13.96 -23.81 -12.18
C HIS A 257 14.55 -23.70 -10.78
N MET A 258 14.75 -22.48 -10.26
CA MET A 258 15.35 -22.25 -8.94
C MET A 258 14.32 -21.92 -7.85
N GLY A 259 13.10 -22.46 -7.94
CA GLY A 259 12.10 -22.33 -6.87
C GLY A 259 11.19 -21.11 -6.97
N GLY A 260 11.05 -20.53 -8.16
CA GLY A 260 10.24 -19.34 -8.35
C GLY A 260 10.83 -18.10 -7.68
N ILE A 261 12.13 -17.88 -7.84
CA ILE A 261 12.84 -16.72 -7.26
C ILE A 261 12.17 -15.43 -7.73
N ARG A 262 11.99 -14.46 -6.83
CA ARG A 262 11.40 -13.16 -7.18
C ARG A 262 12.36 -12.38 -8.08
N SER A 263 11.82 -11.67 -9.08
CA SER A 263 12.61 -10.85 -10.02
C SER A 263 13.66 -9.98 -9.35
N ARG A 264 13.29 -9.26 -8.28
CA ARG A 264 14.22 -8.40 -7.53
C ARG A 264 15.41 -9.18 -6.96
N ASP A 265 15.18 -10.41 -6.51
CA ASP A 265 16.23 -11.23 -5.93
C ASP A 265 17.14 -11.77 -7.05
N VAL A 266 16.57 -12.28 -8.16
CA VAL A 266 17.31 -12.73 -9.36
C VAL A 266 18.25 -11.64 -9.87
N LEU A 267 17.76 -10.41 -10.02
CA LEU A 267 18.55 -9.29 -10.56
C LEU A 267 19.72 -8.86 -9.67
N GLN A 268 19.72 -9.25 -8.40
CA GLN A 268 20.74 -8.89 -7.43
C GLN A 268 21.66 -10.05 -7.05
N LEU A 269 21.46 -11.25 -7.60
CA LEU A 269 22.38 -12.37 -7.42
C LEU A 269 23.77 -11.98 -7.93
N ARG A 270 24.79 -12.51 -7.27
CA ARG A 270 26.21 -12.33 -7.58
C ARG A 270 26.88 -13.69 -7.78
N TRP A 271 28.04 -13.71 -8.43
CA TRP A 271 28.81 -14.94 -8.61
C TRP A 271 29.19 -15.59 -7.27
N SER A 272 29.46 -14.80 -6.23
CA SER A 272 29.74 -15.26 -4.88
C SER A 272 28.53 -15.89 -4.17
N ASN A 273 27.33 -15.81 -4.75
CA ASN A 273 26.17 -16.57 -4.26
C ASN A 273 26.18 -18.03 -4.72
N ILE A 274 27.05 -18.41 -5.66
CA ILE A 274 27.24 -19.79 -6.06
C ILE A 274 28.37 -20.36 -5.21
N VAL A 275 28.05 -21.36 -4.40
CA VAL A 275 28.97 -21.96 -3.41
C VAL A 275 29.00 -23.48 -3.54
N GLY A 276 30.04 -24.10 -3.01
CA GLY A 276 30.23 -25.56 -3.05
C GLY A 276 31.11 -26.03 -4.20
N GLU A 277 31.30 -27.34 -4.29
CA GLU A 277 32.17 -27.97 -5.28
C GLU A 277 31.51 -28.10 -6.65
N LYS A 278 32.33 -28.16 -7.70
CA LYS A 278 31.87 -28.30 -9.09
C LYS A 278 31.03 -29.57 -9.26
N GLY A 279 29.77 -29.42 -9.68
CA GLY A 279 28.80 -30.50 -9.82
C GLY A 279 27.88 -30.68 -8.60
N ALA A 280 28.18 -30.02 -7.48
CA ALA A 280 27.37 -30.01 -6.27
C ALA A 280 27.03 -28.58 -5.80
N GLU A 281 27.22 -27.56 -6.65
CA GLU A 281 27.04 -26.18 -6.22
C GLU A 281 25.59 -25.84 -5.81
N ARG A 282 25.52 -24.88 -4.90
CA ARG A 282 24.29 -24.33 -4.34
C ARG A 282 24.23 -22.85 -4.64
N LEU A 283 23.01 -22.36 -4.80
CA LEU A 283 22.71 -20.94 -4.82
C LEU A 283 22.29 -20.50 -3.42
N GLU A 284 23.09 -19.63 -2.81
CA GLU A 284 22.87 -19.11 -1.47
C GLU A 284 22.70 -17.59 -1.47
N TYR A 285 21.54 -17.14 -1.01
CA TYR A 285 21.22 -15.72 -0.94
C TYR A 285 20.13 -15.44 0.10
N GLN A 286 20.04 -14.18 0.54
CA GLN A 286 18.99 -13.73 1.45
C GLN A 286 17.92 -12.96 0.68
N MET A 287 16.65 -13.35 0.83
CA MET A 287 15.55 -12.72 0.11
C MET A 287 15.35 -11.26 0.52
N SER A 288 15.33 -10.35 -0.46
CA SER A 288 15.26 -8.91 -0.19
C SER A 288 13.98 -8.47 0.52
N LYS A 289 12.88 -9.21 0.36
CA LYS A 289 11.58 -8.87 0.96
C LYS A 289 11.44 -9.34 2.41
N THR A 290 11.91 -10.56 2.72
CA THR A 290 11.65 -11.22 4.01
C THR A 290 12.89 -11.34 4.89
N GLY A 291 14.08 -11.22 4.32
CA GLY A 291 15.33 -11.48 5.03
C GLY A 291 15.58 -12.97 5.30
N GLU A 292 14.77 -13.88 4.76
CA GLU A 292 14.99 -15.31 4.93
C GLU A 292 16.17 -15.77 4.05
N GLN A 293 16.98 -16.66 4.62
CA GLN A 293 18.08 -17.31 3.92
C GLN A 293 17.54 -18.41 3.02
N MET A 294 18.01 -18.42 1.77
CA MET A 294 17.72 -19.45 0.79
C MET A 294 19.01 -20.15 0.42
N SER A 295 18.99 -21.47 0.46
CA SER A 295 20.08 -22.32 0.00
C SER A 295 19.47 -23.49 -0.77
N THR A 296 19.73 -23.55 -2.08
CA THR A 296 19.15 -24.57 -2.97
C THR A 296 20.23 -25.12 -3.90
N ARG A 297 20.20 -26.42 -4.20
CA ARG A 297 21.13 -27.00 -5.18
C ARG A 297 20.82 -26.43 -6.57
N ILE A 298 21.86 -26.08 -7.32
CA ILE A 298 21.73 -25.62 -8.70
C ILE A 298 21.47 -26.85 -9.56
N ASN A 299 20.26 -26.99 -10.10
CA ASN A 299 19.94 -28.08 -11.00
C ASN A 299 20.59 -27.88 -12.39
N LYS A 300 20.57 -28.95 -13.20
CA LYS A 300 21.19 -28.96 -14.54
C LYS A 300 20.70 -27.82 -15.44
N ARG A 301 19.39 -27.57 -15.51
CA ARG A 301 18.82 -26.51 -16.34
C ARG A 301 19.25 -25.12 -15.88
N ALA A 302 19.21 -24.85 -14.57
CA ALA A 302 19.68 -23.59 -14.02
C ALA A 302 21.18 -23.38 -14.26
N ARG A 303 21.99 -24.45 -14.21
CA ARG A 303 23.42 -24.40 -14.56
C ARG A 303 23.64 -23.99 -16.00
N GLU A 304 22.97 -24.66 -16.94
CA GLU A 304 23.03 -24.35 -18.37
C GLU A 304 22.74 -22.86 -18.60
N ILE A 305 21.73 -22.32 -17.90
CA ILE A 305 21.39 -20.90 -18.00
C ILE A 305 22.48 -20.00 -17.42
N ILE A 306 23.02 -20.29 -16.24
CA ILE A 306 24.10 -19.49 -15.62
C ILE A 306 25.29 -19.34 -16.58
N GLU A 307 25.69 -20.43 -17.23
CA GLU A 307 26.82 -20.43 -18.16
C GLU A 307 26.60 -19.52 -19.39
N LEU A 308 25.34 -19.33 -19.82
CA LEU A 308 25.04 -18.40 -20.91
C LEU A 308 25.40 -16.94 -20.59
N PHE A 309 25.38 -16.58 -19.29
CA PHE A 309 25.71 -15.24 -18.79
C PHE A 309 27.15 -15.13 -18.28
N ARG A 310 27.91 -16.23 -18.26
CA ARG A 310 29.31 -16.21 -17.82
C ARG A 310 30.17 -15.42 -18.80
N THR A 311 31.04 -14.59 -18.25
CA THR A 311 32.08 -13.84 -18.98
C THR A 311 33.47 -14.39 -18.65
N ASP A 312 34.49 -14.08 -19.45
CA ASP A 312 35.84 -14.62 -19.22
C ASP A 312 36.52 -14.06 -17.96
N HIS A 313 36.07 -12.90 -17.46
CA HIS A 313 36.73 -12.16 -16.38
C HIS A 313 35.76 -11.72 -15.28
N TYR A 314 34.76 -12.54 -14.94
CA TYR A 314 33.86 -12.21 -13.83
C TYR A 314 34.60 -12.24 -12.49
N ARG A 315 34.21 -11.33 -11.59
CA ARG A 315 34.67 -11.30 -10.21
C ARG A 315 33.59 -11.87 -9.28
N PRO A 316 33.95 -12.39 -8.10
CA PRO A 316 32.98 -12.95 -7.15
C PRO A 316 31.83 -11.98 -6.83
N HIS A 317 32.11 -10.69 -6.71
CA HIS A 317 31.10 -9.70 -6.36
C HIS A 317 30.38 -9.06 -7.55
N ASP A 318 30.65 -9.49 -8.78
CA ASP A 318 29.90 -9.01 -9.93
C ASP A 318 28.47 -9.56 -9.90
N TYR A 319 27.51 -8.77 -10.38
CA TYR A 319 26.14 -9.25 -10.57
C TYR A 319 26.11 -10.41 -11.57
N LEU A 320 25.52 -11.54 -11.15
CA LEU A 320 25.52 -12.82 -11.85
C LEU A 320 25.04 -12.70 -13.31
N PHE A 321 23.97 -11.93 -13.53
CA PHE A 321 23.37 -11.75 -14.84
C PHE A 321 23.77 -10.44 -15.55
N GLY A 322 24.63 -9.61 -14.93
CA GLY A 322 25.13 -8.38 -15.53
C GLY A 322 24.06 -7.34 -15.89
N LEU A 323 22.93 -7.32 -15.16
CA LEU A 323 21.79 -6.43 -15.44
C LEU A 323 21.79 -5.15 -14.60
N LEU A 324 22.65 -5.10 -13.59
CA LEU A 324 22.93 -3.94 -12.76
C LEU A 324 24.43 -3.62 -12.91
N SER A 325 24.80 -2.35 -12.81
CA SER A 325 26.20 -1.92 -12.95
C SER A 325 27.01 -2.28 -11.70
N ASN A 326 28.17 -2.92 -11.90
CA ASN A 326 29.10 -3.28 -10.83
C ASN A 326 29.85 -2.04 -10.28
N GLU A 327 29.89 -0.96 -11.07
CA GLU A 327 30.53 0.32 -10.78
C GLU A 327 29.59 1.28 -10.03
N ALA A 328 28.30 0.95 -9.93
CA ALA A 328 27.34 1.77 -9.21
C ALA A 328 27.67 1.79 -7.71
N LYS A 329 27.58 2.96 -7.07
CA LYS A 329 27.90 3.12 -5.63
C LYS A 329 27.12 2.16 -4.71
N TYR A 330 25.90 1.79 -5.07
CA TYR A 330 25.10 0.82 -4.29
C TYR A 330 25.63 -0.62 -4.40
N ALA A 331 26.49 -0.94 -5.38
CA ALA A 331 26.99 -2.29 -5.60
C ALA A 331 27.94 -2.76 -4.49
N HIS A 332 28.56 -1.83 -3.76
CA HIS A 332 29.41 -2.12 -2.60
C HIS A 332 28.63 -2.69 -1.39
N TYR A 333 27.30 -2.60 -1.38
CA TYR A 333 26.45 -3.19 -0.36
C TYR A 333 26.06 -4.61 -0.78
N LEU A 334 26.88 -5.59 -0.37
CA LEU A 334 26.80 -6.97 -0.81
C LEU A 334 25.72 -7.75 -0.04
N THR A 335 25.73 -7.63 1.29
CA THR A 335 24.84 -8.41 2.17
C THR A 335 23.53 -7.70 2.45
N TYR A 336 22.53 -8.43 2.91
CA TYR A 336 21.23 -7.87 3.30
C TYR A 336 21.37 -6.83 4.43
N GLU A 337 22.22 -7.11 5.43
CA GLU A 337 22.46 -6.20 6.55
C GLU A 337 23.20 -4.94 6.11
N GLN A 338 24.15 -5.05 5.18
CA GLN A 338 24.76 -3.88 4.55
C GLN A 338 23.69 -3.06 3.80
N LYS A 339 22.83 -3.70 2.99
CA LYS A 339 21.77 -3.03 2.24
C LYS A 339 20.74 -2.33 3.14
N LYS A 340 20.48 -2.83 4.36
CA LYS A 340 19.65 -2.14 5.36
C LYS A 340 20.28 -0.85 5.87
N LYS A 341 21.61 -0.81 5.98
CA LYS A 341 22.39 0.37 6.39
C LYS A 341 22.73 1.31 5.23
N MET A 342 22.24 1.00 4.02
CA MET A 342 22.50 1.80 2.82
C MET A 342 21.84 3.18 2.94
N PRO A 343 22.56 4.27 2.61
CA PRO A 343 21.98 5.60 2.50
C PRO A 343 20.74 5.63 1.63
N ARG A 344 19.74 6.43 2.02
CA ARG A 344 18.43 6.44 1.38
C ARG A 344 18.51 6.71 -0.12
N GLU A 345 19.36 7.64 -0.53
CA GLU A 345 19.58 8.02 -1.93
C GLU A 345 20.05 6.84 -2.77
N LEU A 346 21.00 6.04 -2.24
CA LEU A 346 21.49 4.84 -2.90
C LEU A 346 20.43 3.75 -2.97
N ALA A 347 19.63 3.57 -1.90
CA ALA A 347 18.52 2.63 -1.90
C ALA A 347 17.45 2.99 -2.94
N VAL A 348 17.17 4.29 -3.12
CA VAL A 348 16.28 4.80 -4.16
C VAL A 348 16.85 4.55 -5.56
N ARG A 349 18.15 4.77 -5.75
CA ARG A 349 18.83 4.50 -7.02
C ARG A 349 18.78 3.01 -7.38
N LEU A 350 19.14 2.13 -6.45
CA LEU A 350 19.03 0.67 -6.64
C LEU A 350 17.59 0.25 -6.98
N PHE A 351 16.60 0.79 -6.27
CA PHE A 351 15.19 0.52 -6.54
C PHE A 351 14.81 0.93 -7.97
N ASN A 352 15.25 2.10 -8.43
CA ASN A 352 14.97 2.61 -9.77
C ASN A 352 15.62 1.73 -10.84
N ASP A 353 16.91 1.41 -10.71
CA ASP A 353 17.64 0.59 -11.68
C ASP A 353 17.00 -0.81 -11.81
N ILE A 354 16.65 -1.45 -10.68
CA ILE A 354 15.88 -2.70 -10.67
C ILE A 354 14.54 -2.54 -11.37
N SER A 355 13.81 -1.46 -11.10
CA SER A 355 12.47 -1.23 -11.69
C SER A 355 12.57 -1.03 -13.21
N SER A 356 13.56 -0.29 -13.69
CA SER A 356 13.82 -0.08 -15.11
C SER A 356 14.10 -1.40 -15.83
N VAL A 357 14.97 -2.24 -15.25
CA VAL A 357 15.26 -3.57 -15.80
C VAL A 357 14.02 -4.46 -15.82
N GLN A 358 13.20 -4.44 -14.76
CA GLN A 358 11.95 -5.21 -14.70
C GLN A 358 10.93 -4.79 -15.75
N VAL A 359 10.84 -3.49 -16.08
CA VAL A 359 9.97 -2.99 -17.15
C VAL A 359 10.41 -3.57 -18.49
N LEU A 360 11.72 -3.55 -18.78
CA LEU A 360 12.28 -4.11 -20.02
C LEU A 360 12.02 -5.62 -20.10
N ILE A 361 12.26 -6.36 -19.03
CA ILE A 361 11.99 -7.80 -18.99
C ILE A 361 10.50 -8.10 -19.21
N ASN A 362 9.59 -7.43 -18.51
CA ASN A 362 8.16 -7.71 -18.67
C ASN A 362 7.63 -7.32 -20.06
N ARG A 363 8.22 -6.30 -20.70
CA ARG A 363 7.91 -5.98 -22.10
C ARG A 363 8.28 -7.15 -23.00
N GLU A 364 9.49 -7.68 -22.87
CA GLU A 364 9.92 -8.80 -23.72
C GLU A 364 9.27 -10.13 -23.34
N LEU A 365 8.81 -10.32 -22.10
CA LEU A 365 7.98 -11.48 -21.75
C LEU A 365 6.65 -11.48 -22.51
N LYS A 366 6.10 -10.32 -22.85
CA LYS A 366 4.93 -10.24 -23.74
C LYS A 366 5.29 -10.76 -25.13
N THR A 367 6.38 -10.27 -25.71
CA THR A 367 6.90 -10.76 -27.01
C THR A 367 7.21 -12.26 -26.98
N LEU A 368 7.76 -12.77 -25.87
CA LEU A 368 8.07 -14.18 -25.68
C LEU A 368 6.81 -15.03 -25.64
N ALA A 369 5.77 -14.58 -24.94
CA ALA A 369 4.47 -15.26 -24.90
C ALA A 369 3.85 -15.35 -26.29
N GLU A 370 3.85 -14.26 -27.06
CA GLU A 370 3.36 -14.23 -28.44
C GLU A 370 4.11 -15.25 -29.32
N LYS A 371 5.44 -15.30 -29.22
CA LYS A 371 6.27 -16.28 -29.95
C LYS A 371 6.06 -17.73 -29.52
N ALA A 372 5.69 -17.95 -28.26
CA ALA A 372 5.41 -19.28 -27.71
C ALA A 372 3.95 -19.72 -27.90
N GLY A 373 3.10 -18.91 -28.54
CA GLY A 373 1.67 -19.20 -28.70
C GLY A 373 0.88 -19.15 -27.39
N ILE A 374 1.38 -18.42 -26.38
CA ILE A 374 0.75 -18.27 -25.06
C ILE A 374 -0.15 -17.04 -25.08
N THR A 375 -1.45 -17.26 -24.90
CA THR A 375 -2.46 -16.18 -24.88
C THR A 375 -2.51 -15.41 -23.56
N GLU A 376 -2.08 -16.06 -22.49
CA GLU A 376 -2.09 -15.53 -21.15
C GLU A 376 -1.04 -14.43 -20.96
N ARG A 377 -1.33 -13.50 -20.06
CA ARG A 377 -0.40 -12.43 -19.72
C ARG A 377 0.83 -12.99 -18.98
N LEU A 378 1.92 -13.19 -19.71
CA LEU A 378 3.20 -13.58 -19.13
C LEU A 378 3.86 -12.39 -18.41
N THR A 379 4.15 -12.57 -17.12
CA THR A 379 4.94 -11.63 -16.32
C THR A 379 5.99 -12.40 -15.55
N PHE A 380 7.04 -11.72 -15.06
CA PHE A 380 8.09 -12.43 -14.32
C PHE A 380 7.56 -13.20 -13.11
N HIS A 381 6.51 -12.69 -12.44
CA HIS A 381 5.96 -13.36 -11.27
C HIS A 381 5.23 -14.67 -11.60
N THR A 382 4.79 -14.86 -12.86
CA THR A 382 4.18 -16.13 -13.28
C THR A 382 5.16 -17.29 -13.19
N ALA A 383 6.48 -17.09 -13.35
CA ALA A 383 7.48 -18.15 -13.14
C ALA A 383 7.34 -18.80 -11.76
N ARG A 384 7.08 -17.97 -10.73
CA ARG A 384 6.87 -18.44 -9.37
C ARG A 384 5.53 -19.16 -9.18
N HIS A 385 4.48 -18.68 -9.85
CA HIS A 385 3.18 -19.36 -9.83
C HIS A 385 3.25 -20.72 -10.52
N SER A 386 3.87 -20.79 -11.70
CA SER A 386 4.09 -22.04 -12.45
C SER A 386 4.94 -23.03 -11.65
N PHE A 387 6.03 -22.57 -11.02
CA PHE A 387 6.84 -23.44 -10.15
C PHE A 387 6.01 -24.00 -8.98
N ALA A 388 5.26 -23.15 -8.28
CA ALA A 388 4.48 -23.58 -7.12
C ALA A 388 3.35 -24.55 -7.49
N ASP A 389 2.68 -24.34 -8.63
CA ASP A 389 1.69 -25.29 -9.12
C ASP A 389 2.34 -26.62 -9.51
N LYS A 390 3.47 -26.60 -10.21
CA LYS A 390 4.23 -27.82 -10.52
C LYS A 390 4.65 -28.57 -9.25
N ALA A 391 5.19 -27.87 -8.26
CA ALA A 391 5.57 -28.46 -6.99
C ALA A 391 4.36 -29.07 -6.26
N ARG A 392 3.21 -28.38 -6.29
CA ARG A 392 1.94 -28.88 -5.73
C ARG A 392 1.45 -30.14 -6.45
N ARG A 393 1.47 -30.17 -7.79
CA ARG A 393 1.09 -31.35 -8.57
C ARG A 393 2.03 -32.53 -8.25
N LYS A 394 3.34 -32.29 -8.23
CA LYS A 394 4.34 -33.29 -7.85
C LYS A 394 4.19 -33.79 -6.40
N MET A 395 3.74 -32.93 -5.48
CA MET A 395 3.39 -33.32 -4.11
C MET A 395 2.16 -34.24 -4.06
N LYS A 396 1.17 -34.06 -4.95
CA LYS A 396 0.03 -34.98 -5.06
C LYS A 396 0.43 -36.32 -5.69
N GLU A 397 1.34 -36.30 -6.67
CA GLU A 397 1.83 -37.48 -7.39
C GLU A 397 2.87 -38.30 -6.59
N SER A 398 3.66 -37.65 -5.75
CA SER A 398 4.81 -38.26 -5.05
C SER A 398 4.74 -38.03 -3.54
N LYS A 399 4.91 -39.09 -2.76
CA LYS A 399 5.01 -39.03 -1.29
C LYS A 399 6.30 -38.34 -0.78
N ASN A 400 7.23 -37.97 -1.67
CA ASN A 400 8.55 -37.45 -1.30
C ASN A 400 8.62 -35.91 -1.24
N ILE A 401 7.53 -35.21 -1.54
CA ILE A 401 7.45 -33.76 -1.42
C ILE A 401 6.37 -33.46 -0.39
N SER A 402 6.70 -32.63 0.59
CA SER A 402 5.75 -32.13 1.59
C SER A 402 5.36 -30.68 1.30
N ILE A 403 4.27 -30.21 1.90
CA ILE A 403 3.92 -28.78 1.87
C ILE A 403 5.01 -27.91 2.52
N ASP A 404 5.77 -28.46 3.47
CA ASP A 404 6.87 -27.75 4.11
C ASP A 404 8.05 -27.56 3.15
N ASP A 405 8.36 -28.54 2.31
CA ASP A 405 9.37 -28.40 1.26
C ASP A 405 9.00 -27.27 0.27
N ILE A 406 7.72 -27.21 -0.11
CA ILE A 406 7.21 -26.12 -0.97
C ILE A 406 7.28 -24.77 -0.24
N ARG A 407 6.93 -24.73 1.06
CA ARG A 407 7.04 -23.52 1.88
C ARG A 407 8.50 -23.03 1.94
N GLN A 408 9.45 -23.93 2.16
CA GLN A 408 10.88 -23.62 2.21
C GLN A 408 11.37 -23.12 0.84
N ALA A 409 11.05 -23.82 -0.25
CA ALA A 409 11.44 -23.43 -1.61
C ALA A 409 10.90 -22.05 -1.99
N LEU A 410 9.68 -21.72 -1.58
CA LEU A 410 9.09 -20.41 -1.80
C LEU A 410 9.63 -19.35 -0.82
N GLY A 411 10.19 -19.73 0.33
CA GLY A 411 10.58 -18.75 1.34
C GLY A 411 9.37 -18.07 1.94
N HIS A 412 8.46 -18.87 2.49
CA HIS A 412 7.34 -18.40 3.29
C HIS A 412 7.60 -18.76 4.77
N GLN A 413 7.50 -17.78 5.66
CA GLN A 413 7.71 -17.98 7.09
C GLN A 413 6.66 -18.89 7.74
N ARG A 414 5.44 -18.89 7.22
CA ARG A 414 4.30 -19.58 7.82
C ARG A 414 3.65 -20.53 6.82
N LEU A 415 3.26 -21.71 7.30
CA LEU A 415 2.56 -22.72 6.50
C LEU A 415 1.21 -22.21 5.99
N ASP A 416 0.50 -21.40 6.78
CA ASP A 416 -0.78 -20.79 6.40
C ASP A 416 -0.70 -20.01 5.07
N THR A 417 0.43 -19.35 4.84
CA THR A 417 0.71 -18.53 3.69
C THR A 417 0.89 -19.41 2.46
N THR A 418 1.60 -20.53 2.61
CA THR A 418 1.74 -21.53 1.54
C THR A 418 0.43 -22.22 1.24
N GLN A 419 -0.35 -22.63 2.25
CA GLN A 419 -1.65 -23.27 2.05
C GLN A 419 -2.60 -22.36 1.25
N ARG A 420 -2.77 -21.10 1.68
CA ARG A 420 -3.59 -20.12 0.96
C ARG A 420 -3.05 -19.84 -0.44
N TYR A 421 -1.73 -19.85 -0.61
CA TYR A 421 -1.10 -19.65 -1.90
C TYR A 421 -1.40 -20.82 -2.86
N LEU A 422 -1.32 -22.07 -2.38
CA LEU A 422 -1.56 -23.27 -3.16
C LEU A 422 -3.04 -23.52 -3.46
N ASN A 423 -3.94 -23.26 -2.52
CA ASN A 423 -5.39 -23.36 -2.72
C ASN A 423 -5.87 -22.45 -3.86
N GLY A 424 -5.17 -21.35 -4.11
CA GLY A 424 -5.47 -20.45 -5.23
C GLY A 424 -5.26 -21.07 -6.63
N PHE A 425 -4.62 -22.24 -6.73
CA PHE A 425 -4.43 -22.97 -7.98
C PHE A 425 -5.43 -24.12 -8.17
N ASP A 426 -6.29 -24.37 -7.17
CA ASP A 426 -7.10 -25.58 -7.05
C ASP A 426 -8.48 -25.47 -7.73
N LYS A 427 -8.51 -24.96 -8.96
CA LYS A 427 -9.75 -25.02 -9.77
C LYS A 427 -9.98 -26.42 -10.34
N GLU A 428 -8.90 -27.08 -10.77
CA GLU A 428 -8.94 -28.42 -11.38
C GLU A 428 -9.22 -29.55 -10.39
N SER A 429 -9.02 -29.37 -9.07
CA SER A 429 -9.32 -30.47 -8.14
C SER A 429 -10.80 -30.68 -7.88
N LEU A 430 -11.63 -29.67 -8.12
CA LEU A 430 -13.08 -29.86 -8.09
C LEU A 430 -13.48 -30.78 -9.23
N ASP A 431 -13.00 -30.53 -10.45
CA ASP A 431 -13.31 -31.39 -11.59
C ASP A 431 -12.79 -32.82 -11.36
N THR A 432 -11.53 -32.99 -10.96
CA THR A 432 -10.99 -34.34 -10.63
C THR A 432 -11.71 -35.00 -9.45
N ALA A 433 -12.13 -34.24 -8.44
CA ALA A 433 -12.91 -34.80 -7.33
C ALA A 433 -14.32 -35.18 -7.77
N MET A 434 -14.95 -34.37 -8.63
CA MET A 434 -16.26 -34.67 -9.20
C MET A 434 -16.18 -35.88 -10.12
N ASP A 435 -15.15 -36.01 -10.95
CA ASP A 435 -14.89 -37.20 -11.78
C ASP A 435 -14.58 -38.43 -10.92
N ALA A 436 -13.87 -38.28 -9.80
CA ALA A 436 -13.64 -39.40 -8.87
C ALA A 436 -14.89 -39.81 -8.06
N ILE A 437 -15.87 -38.91 -7.89
CA ILE A 437 -17.10 -39.17 -7.14
C ILE A 437 -18.24 -39.63 -8.06
N PHE A 438 -18.29 -39.10 -9.29
CA PHE A 438 -19.41 -39.22 -10.22
C PHE A 438 -18.99 -39.63 -11.64
N GLY A 439 -17.71 -39.83 -11.91
CA GLY A 439 -17.25 -40.34 -13.19
C GLY A 439 -17.64 -41.79 -13.35
N ASP A 440 -18.27 -42.11 -14.46
CA ASP A 440 -18.53 -43.49 -14.87
C ASP A 440 -17.19 -44.13 -15.25
N ASP A 441 -16.80 -45.19 -14.53
CA ASP A 441 -15.56 -45.97 -14.74
C ASP A 441 -15.44 -46.58 -16.16
#